data_AF-A0A510XBV0-F1
#
_entry.id   AF-A0A510XBV0-F1
#
_cell.length_a   1.000
_cell.length_b   1.000
_cell.length_c   1.000
_cell.angle_alpha   90.00
_cell.angle_beta   90.00
_cell.angle_gamma   90.00
#
_symmetry.space_group_name_H-M   'P 1'
#
loop_
_entity.id
_entity.type
_entity.pdbx_description
1 polymer ?
#
loop_
_entity_poly.entity_id
_entity_poly.type
_entity_poly.pdbx_seq_one_letter_code
_entity_poly.pdbx_strand_id
1 'polypeptide(L)' 'MDTHNRPPKLMDRMKATMRVKHYSLRTEKTYCYWIRYFIRFHGVRHPVVMGGS' A
#
# COMPACT_ATOMS: atom_id res chain seq x y z
N MET A 1 -6.99 -16.17 -22.65
CA MET A 1 -5.89 -16.22 -21.64
C MET A 1 -6.13 -15.08 -20.67
N ASP A 2 -7.12 -15.28 -19.82
CA ASP A 2 -7.81 -14.25 -19.08
C ASP A 2 -7.12 -14.08 -17.73
N THR A 3 -5.99 -13.39 -17.78
CA THR A 3 -5.36 -12.88 -16.58
C THR A 3 -5.50 -11.36 -16.61
N HIS A 4 -5.99 -10.78 -15.51
CA HIS A 4 -5.83 -9.37 -15.13
C HIS A 4 -6.97 -8.34 -15.35
N ASN A 5 -8.24 -8.69 -15.11
CA ASN A 5 -9.23 -7.66 -14.70
C ASN A 5 -9.44 -7.61 -13.17
N ARG A 6 -8.36 -7.76 -12.39
CA ARG A 6 -8.43 -7.50 -10.94
C ARG A 6 -7.73 -6.18 -10.66
N PRO A 7 -8.36 -5.26 -9.90
CA PRO A 7 -7.72 -4.02 -9.55
C PRO A 7 -6.41 -4.32 -8.79
N PRO A 8 -5.32 -3.57 -9.07
CA PRO A 8 -4.03 -3.83 -8.45
C PRO A 8 -4.14 -3.75 -6.92
N LYS A 9 -3.47 -4.68 -6.23
CA LYS A 9 -3.49 -4.72 -4.76
C LYS A 9 -2.96 -3.39 -4.21
N LEU A 10 -3.38 -3.03 -3.01
CA LEU A 10 -2.93 -1.79 -2.35
C LEU A 10 -1.41 -1.62 -2.39
N MET A 11 -0.67 -2.68 -2.07
CA MET A 11 0.79 -2.65 -2.03
C MET A 11 1.40 -2.41 -3.41
N ASP A 12 0.81 -2.96 -4.47
CA ASP A 12 1.31 -2.78 -5.84
C ASP A 12 1.13 -1.32 -6.28
N ARG A 13 -0.03 -0.73 -5.97
CA ARG A 13 -0.28 0.70 -6.21
C ARG A 13 0.70 1.59 -5.45
N MET A 14 0.97 1.30 -4.17
CA MET A 14 1.89 2.10 -3.37
C MET A 14 3.33 2.01 -3.87
N LYS A 15 3.80 0.82 -4.25
CA LYS A 15 5.13 0.64 -4.86
C LYS A 15 5.26 1.39 -6.17
N ALA A 16 4.26 1.33 -7.04
CA ALA A 16 4.24 2.09 -8.29
C ALA A 16 4.39 3.60 -8.03
N THR A 17 3.60 4.15 -7.10
CA THR A 17 3.71 5.56 -6.70
C THR A 17 5.09 5.90 -6.15
N MET A 18 5.68 5.03 -5.31
CA MET A 18 7.02 5.28 -4.75
C MET A 18 8.11 5.26 -5.82
N ARG A 19 8.00 4.39 -6.82
CA ARG A 19 8.93 4.31 -7.95
C ARG A 19 8.85 5.54 -8.86
N VAL A 20 7.65 6.04 -9.14
CA VAL A 20 7.46 7.31 -9.87
C VAL A 20 8.07 8.48 -9.10
N LYS A 21 8.03 8.45 -7.77
CA LYS A 21 8.67 9.44 -6.90
C LYS A 21 10.18 9.22 -6.69
N HIS A 22 10.79 8.27 -7.41
CA HIS A 22 12.22 7.93 -7.32
C HIS A 22 12.70 7.61 -5.89
N TYR A 23 11.83 7.06 -5.04
CA TYR A 23 12.29 6.54 -3.76
C TYR A 23 13.22 5.34 -3.96
N SER A 24 14.21 5.22 -3.09
CA SER A 24 15.08 4.04 -3.08
C SER A 24 14.29 2.77 -2.79
N LEU A 25 14.77 1.63 -3.30
CA LEU A 25 14.19 0.31 -2.98
C LEU A 25 14.21 0.02 -1.47
N ARG A 26 15.18 0.58 -0.74
CA ARG A 26 15.23 0.47 0.73
C ARG A 26 14.04 1.19 1.38
N THR A 27 13.77 2.42 0.93
CA THR A 27 12.61 3.20 1.38
C THR A 27 11.30 2.51 1.03
N GLU A 28 11.17 1.97 -0.19
CA GLU A 28 10.00 1.18 -0.63
C GLU A 28 9.70 0.04 0.35
N LYS A 29 10.73 -0.75 0.71
CA LYS A 29 10.60 -1.88 1.65
C LYS A 29 10.17 -1.43 3.04
N THR A 30 10.82 -0.41 3.60
CA THR A 30 10.50 0.13 4.93
C THR A 30 9.07 0.66 4.98
N TYR A 31 8.64 1.41 3.98
CA TYR A 31 7.29 1.97 3.95
C TYR A 31 6.26 0.85 3.81
N CYS A 32 6.47 -0.10 2.89
CA CYS A 32 5.58 -1.26 2.74
C CYS A 32 5.44 -2.09 4.02
N TYR A 33 6.48 -2.15 4.85
CA TYR A 33 6.41 -2.79 6.17
C TYR A 33 5.49 -2.01 7.10
N TRP A 34 5.74 -0.71 7.30
CA TRP A 34 4.96 0.11 8.22
C TRP A 34 3.49 0.27 7.82
N ILE A 35 3.19 0.34 6.52
CA ILE A 35 1.82 0.38 6.03
C ILE A 35 1.08 -0.92 6.39
N ARG A 36 1.71 -2.09 6.17
CA ARG A 36 1.13 -3.38 6.56
C ARG A 36 0.93 -3.49 8.06
N TYR A 37 1.90 -2.99 8.83
CA TYR A 37 1.82 -2.97 10.28
C TYR A 37 0.65 -2.09 10.75
N PHE A 38 0.53 -0.87 10.24
CA PHE A 38 -0.56 0.06 10.56
C PHE A 38 -1.94 -0.54 10.27
N ILE A 39 -2.14 -1.12 9.08
CA ILE A 39 -3.42 -1.75 8.73
C ILE A 39 -3.77 -2.87 9.70
N ARG A 40 -2.80 -3.71 10.08
CA ARG A 40 -3.02 -4.82 11.02
C ARG A 40 -3.27 -4.35 12.44
N PHE A 41 -2.52 -3.35 12.89
CA PHE A 41 -2.68 -2.74 14.21
C PHE A 41 -4.11 -2.22 14.42
N HIS A 42 -4.73 -1.69 13.37
CA HIS A 42 -6.11 -1.22 13.41
C HIS A 42 -7.16 -2.26 12.97
N GLY A 43 -6.83 -3.55 13.02
CA GLY A 43 -7.80 -4.63 12.75
C GLY A 43 -8.25 -4.71 11.30
N VAL A 44 -7.39 -4.37 10.34
CA VAL A 44 -7.67 -4.40 8.88
C VAL A 44 -8.83 -3.46 8.49
N ARG A 45 -9.05 -2.41 9.29
CA ARG A 45 -9.99 -1.34 8.94
C ARG A 45 -9.40 -0.45 7.86
N HIS A 46 -10.23 -0.03 6.92
CA HIS A 46 -9.81 0.89 5.87
C HIS A 46 -9.45 2.27 6.49
N PRO A 47 -8.30 2.90 6.16
CA PRO A 47 -7.89 4.16 6.80
C PRO A 47 -8.91 5.30 6.69
N VAL A 48 -9.69 5.35 5.60
CA VAL A 48 -10.77 6.35 5.41
C VAL A 48 -11.88 6.21 6.45
N VAL A 49 -12.10 5.01 7.02
CA VAL A 49 -13.11 4.81 8.09
C VAL A 49 -12.53 4.96 9.50
N MET A 50 -11.29 5.48 9.60
CA MET A 50 -10.51 5.56 10.83
C MET A 50 -10.12 6.99 11.20
N GLY A 51 -10.08 7.91 10.23
CA GLY A 51 -9.84 9.33 10.48
C GLY A 51 -10.39 10.19 9.36
N GLY A 52 -11.40 11.00 9.68
CA GLY A 52 -11.99 12.00 8.77
C GLY A 52 -13.45 12.28 9.06
N SER A 53 -13.73 12.90 10.22
CA SER A 53 -14.74 13.96 10.32
C SER A 53 -14.24 15.21 9.60
#